data_AF-A0A146KTF3-F1
#
_entry.id   AF-A0A146KTF3-F1
#
_cell.length_a   1.000
_cell.length_b   1.000
_cell.length_c   1.000
_cell.angle_alpha   90.00
_cell.angle_beta   90.00
_cell.angle_gamma   90.00
#
_symmetry.space_group_name_H-M   'P 1'
#
loop_
_entity.id
_entity.type
_entity.pdbx_description
1 polymer ?
#
loop_
_entity_poly.entity_id
_entity_poly.type
_entity_poly.pdbx_seq_one_letter_code
_entity_poly.pdbx_strand_id
1 'polypeptide(L)'
;MSGNETYVCARISQTVVNNNTIVISTREKNDLRGSETFSLKRCDSFDELPPPVHCSTPKGRLHTKSCSSRKMSTPISTWLEELKDCYFPECTTTLQSKSLVVDVNEKVKLLTSLTSKVIRTLHLQTYTIAKEFDHIYRCLEMNYTKYIPGLVDDLVNHMVAILLQHSDGYLDLGLYQTVAVSSLEKLEQGQLPHIVWLLNSLALDFSKRIDKLLLQQMEVLIGVMESVESSTAIMTILSSFTNLGLLCDHLGSLLSRCNGISAVLDISVHCTNPLARIMALKLLSSVLSAPSAITSFSEVDGMGLLCEIMSDENKQQGEKKQALAIIAQFSDLKYNIRVPKSTAPRIISEVTNIIKTLSCSQTMLLAAVTLANFSSLKENVQSFISNSTVTTLLSAIRLRRSDSETLLKEQAASIIANLSDHAEAIPHLCQNRVIPALLCFLNFELADNVNPSDTASYRLQHKCALALARLCSEKDAISQIEQLKGVPKLLKLCKQGIDEKKNDRRLLACLEALRRILTKNNPTNMMTSPQKTKMITSIATH
;
A
#
# COMPACT_ATOMS: atom_id res chain seq x y z
N MET A 1 -27.93 30.91 0.86
CA MET A 1 -28.23 29.47 1.05
C MET A 1 -27.56 28.66 -0.06
N SER A 2 -26.24 28.76 -0.19
CA SER A 2 -25.47 28.31 -1.37
C SER A 2 -24.37 27.31 -0.97
N GLY A 3 -24.73 26.28 -0.18
CA GLY A 3 -23.75 25.37 0.43
C GLY A 3 -24.00 23.87 0.25
N ASN A 4 -25.06 23.45 -0.45
CA ASN A 4 -25.46 22.03 -0.52
C ASN A 4 -25.35 21.39 -1.93
N GLU A 5 -25.07 22.14 -2.98
CA GLU A 5 -25.09 21.62 -4.36
C GLU A 5 -23.79 20.90 -4.77
N THR A 6 -22.68 21.15 -4.06
CA THR A 6 -21.38 20.53 -4.37
C THR A 6 -21.16 19.15 -3.72
N TYR A 7 -22.04 18.72 -2.82
CA TYR A 7 -21.86 17.49 -2.02
C TYR A 7 -22.37 16.20 -2.68
N VAL A 8 -23.25 16.29 -3.69
CA VAL A 8 -23.89 15.10 -4.30
C VAL A 8 -23.10 14.59 -5.51
N CYS A 9 -22.63 15.47 -6.40
CA CYS A 9 -21.67 15.08 -7.45
C CYS A 9 -20.34 14.59 -6.85
N ALA A 10 -19.90 15.15 -5.71
CA ALA A 10 -18.72 14.65 -5.02
C ALA A 10 -18.85 13.19 -4.58
N ARG A 11 -20.05 12.65 -4.29
CA ARG A 11 -20.20 11.26 -3.85
C ARG A 11 -20.18 10.25 -5.00
N ILE A 12 -20.59 10.67 -6.20
CA ILE A 12 -20.54 9.86 -7.42
C ILE A 12 -19.15 9.98 -8.08
N SER A 13 -18.54 11.17 -8.04
CA SER A 13 -17.19 11.43 -8.55
C SER A 13 -16.05 11.06 -7.58
N GLN A 14 -16.25 11.01 -6.25
CA GLN A 14 -15.22 10.51 -5.29
C GLN A 14 -15.02 9.00 -5.40
N THR A 15 -15.96 8.28 -6.01
CA THR A 15 -15.76 6.89 -6.42
C THR A 15 -14.88 6.77 -7.67
N VAL A 16 -14.43 7.89 -8.26
CA VAL A 16 -13.74 7.91 -9.57
C VAL A 16 -12.53 8.86 -9.65
N VAL A 17 -12.36 9.85 -8.75
CA VAL A 17 -11.25 10.83 -8.87
C VAL A 17 -10.58 11.09 -7.51
N ASN A 18 -9.67 10.20 -7.11
CA ASN A 18 -8.57 10.52 -6.18
C ASN A 18 -7.38 9.56 -6.40
N ASN A 19 -6.97 9.39 -7.66
CA ASN A 19 -5.67 8.84 -8.04
C ASN A 19 -4.57 9.89 -7.84
N ASN A 20 -4.28 10.28 -6.60
CA ASN A 20 -3.03 10.91 -6.18
C ASN A 20 -3.03 11.10 -4.66
N THR A 21 -3.06 10.00 -3.91
CA THR A 21 -2.56 9.98 -2.53
C THR A 21 -1.39 9.02 -2.51
N ILE A 22 -0.22 9.51 -2.11
CA ILE A 22 1.02 8.75 -2.01
C ILE A 22 0.84 7.72 -0.89
N VAL A 23 0.29 6.56 -1.26
CA VAL A 23 0.55 5.30 -0.59
C VAL A 23 1.98 4.92 -0.99
N ILE A 24 2.81 4.53 -0.02
CA ILE A 24 4.10 3.89 -0.28
C ILE A 24 3.80 2.54 -0.96
N SER A 25 3.56 2.61 -2.27
CA SER A 25 3.42 1.48 -3.17
C SER A 25 4.79 0.82 -3.26
N THR A 26 4.89 -0.39 -2.74
CA THR A 26 5.93 -1.33 -3.13
C THR A 26 5.74 -1.66 -4.61
N ARG A 27 6.33 -0.83 -5.47
CA ARG A 27 6.48 -1.09 -6.91
C ARG A 27 7.53 -2.20 -7.08
N GLU A 28 7.08 -3.45 -7.11
CA GLU A 28 7.82 -4.51 -7.80
C GLU A 28 7.74 -4.22 -9.30
N LYS A 29 8.78 -3.58 -9.84
CA LYS A 29 9.00 -3.53 -11.28
C LYS A 29 9.62 -4.87 -11.69
N ASN A 30 8.87 -5.62 -12.48
CA ASN A 30 9.42 -6.68 -13.32
C ASN A 30 10.33 -6.06 -14.39
N ASP A 31 11.62 -5.96 -14.10
CA ASP A 31 12.68 -5.74 -15.09
C ASP A 31 13.62 -6.95 -15.06
N LEU A 32 13.26 -8.00 -15.79
CA LEU A 32 14.16 -9.11 -16.14
C LEU A 32 14.81 -8.80 -17.50
N ARG A 33 15.92 -8.04 -17.48
CA ARG A 33 16.96 -8.07 -18.53
C ARG A 33 18.33 -7.75 -17.93
N GLY A 34 19.27 -8.66 -18.14
CA GLY A 34 20.69 -8.55 -17.74
C GLY A 34 21.09 -9.70 -16.82
N SER A 35 21.36 -10.90 -17.35
CA SER A 35 22.70 -11.36 -17.76
C SER A 35 23.69 -11.51 -16.60
N GLU A 36 23.59 -12.60 -15.84
CA GLU A 36 24.76 -13.21 -15.21
C GLU A 36 24.69 -14.73 -15.36
N THR A 37 25.70 -15.24 -16.05
CA THR A 37 25.96 -16.65 -16.33
C THR A 37 26.35 -17.39 -15.05
N PHE A 38 25.51 -18.32 -14.59
CA PHE A 38 25.93 -19.37 -13.66
C PHE A 38 25.96 -20.71 -14.39
N SER A 39 27.18 -21.23 -14.55
CA SER A 39 27.50 -22.56 -15.08
C SER A 39 26.88 -23.66 -14.23
N LEU A 40 25.86 -24.32 -14.78
CA LEU A 40 25.44 -25.65 -14.34
C LEU A 40 26.41 -26.68 -14.93
N LYS A 41 27.08 -27.43 -14.05
CA LYS A 41 27.83 -28.63 -14.39
C LYS A 41 26.93 -29.56 -15.20
N ARG A 42 27.33 -29.81 -16.45
CA ARG A 42 26.74 -30.79 -17.36
C ARG A 42 26.89 -32.17 -16.71
N CYS A 43 25.78 -32.84 -16.44
CA CYS A 43 25.79 -34.30 -16.30
C CYS A 43 25.92 -34.85 -17.71
N ASP A 44 27.05 -35.49 -17.99
CA ASP A 44 27.26 -36.25 -19.22
C ASP A 44 26.55 -37.60 -19.09
N SER A 45 25.54 -37.80 -19.95
CA SER A 45 24.99 -39.08 -20.46
C SER A 45 23.46 -38.96 -20.66
N PHE A 46 23.08 -38.37 -21.80
CA PHE A 46 21.69 -38.41 -22.30
C PHE A 46 21.51 -39.43 -23.45
N ASP A 47 22.52 -40.26 -23.73
CA ASP A 47 22.51 -41.17 -24.88
C ASP A 47 21.89 -42.55 -24.60
N GLU A 48 21.30 -42.79 -23.42
CA GLU A 48 20.66 -44.09 -23.08
C GLU A 48 19.23 -43.99 -22.53
N LEU A 49 18.42 -43.08 -23.04
CA LEU A 49 16.97 -43.13 -22.80
C LEU A 49 16.22 -43.38 -24.12
N PRO A 50 15.44 -44.47 -24.26
CA PRO A 50 14.61 -44.66 -25.44
C PRO A 50 13.52 -43.59 -25.46
N PRO A 51 13.14 -43.08 -26.66
CA PRO A 51 12.12 -42.06 -26.75
C PRO A 51 10.77 -42.60 -26.23
N PRO A 52 9.94 -41.76 -25.60
CA PRO A 52 8.64 -42.17 -25.11
C PRO A 52 7.77 -42.66 -26.26
N VAL A 53 7.37 -43.93 -26.21
CA VAL A 53 6.50 -44.56 -27.20
C VAL A 53 5.08 -44.06 -26.96
N HIS A 54 4.70 -42.96 -27.62
CA HIS A 54 3.30 -42.60 -27.77
C HIS A 54 2.64 -43.52 -28.80
N CYS A 55 1.78 -44.42 -28.33
CA CYS A 55 0.91 -45.25 -29.16
C CYS A 55 -0.19 -44.38 -29.80
N SER A 56 0.10 -43.64 -30.88
CA SER A 56 -0.90 -43.12 -31.86
C SER A 56 -0.25 -42.26 -32.96
N THR A 57 0.91 -42.67 -33.49
CA THR A 57 1.43 -42.10 -34.75
C THR A 57 1.57 -43.21 -35.77
N PRO A 58 1.02 -43.08 -37.00
CA PRO A 58 1.29 -44.04 -38.05
C PRO A 58 2.79 -44.04 -38.30
N LYS A 59 3.43 -45.21 -38.18
CA LYS A 59 4.84 -45.37 -38.54
C LYS A 59 4.98 -45.04 -40.03
N GLY A 60 5.47 -43.84 -40.35
CA GLY A 60 5.87 -43.49 -41.70
C GLY A 60 6.90 -44.53 -42.18
N ARG A 61 6.58 -45.26 -43.25
CA ARG A 61 7.52 -46.19 -43.87
C ARG A 61 8.75 -45.40 -44.29
N LEU A 62 9.91 -45.69 -43.68
CA LEU A 62 11.20 -45.27 -44.21
C LEU A 62 11.40 -45.95 -45.56
N HIS A 63 11.13 -45.23 -46.64
CA HIS A 63 11.48 -45.66 -47.99
C HIS A 63 13.00 -45.58 -48.15
N THR A 64 13.69 -46.69 -47.92
CA THR A 64 15.06 -46.90 -48.43
C THR A 64 14.99 -47.03 -49.95
N LYS A 65 15.22 -45.94 -50.69
CA LYS A 65 15.41 -46.01 -52.15
C LYS A 65 16.90 -46.14 -52.45
N SER A 66 17.28 -47.32 -52.94
CA SER A 66 18.55 -47.60 -53.58
C SER A 66 18.75 -46.68 -54.78
N CYS A 67 19.99 -46.23 -54.98
CA CYS A 67 20.42 -45.41 -56.10
C CYS A 67 20.36 -46.24 -57.40
N SER A 68 19.37 -45.99 -58.26
CA SER A 68 19.36 -46.48 -59.64
C SER A 68 18.80 -45.40 -60.58
N SER A 69 19.64 -44.96 -61.52
CA SER A 69 19.36 -44.17 -62.74
C SER A 69 18.13 -43.23 -62.70
N ARG A 70 18.34 -41.99 -62.23
CA ARG A 70 17.36 -40.91 -62.40
C ARG A 70 17.24 -40.55 -63.88
N LYS A 71 16.16 -40.99 -64.54
CA LYS A 71 15.57 -40.20 -65.63
C LYS A 71 15.27 -38.82 -65.04
N MET A 72 15.74 -37.74 -65.67
CA MET A 72 15.45 -36.39 -65.20
C MET A 72 13.93 -36.20 -65.22
N SER A 73 13.33 -36.17 -64.03
CA SER A 73 11.92 -35.86 -63.85
C SER A 73 11.73 -34.40 -64.20
N THR A 74 10.71 -34.08 -65.01
CA THR A 74 10.39 -32.68 -65.30
C THR A 74 9.92 -32.01 -64.01
N PRO A 75 10.13 -30.69 -63.84
CA PRO A 75 9.68 -29.96 -62.64
C PRO A 75 8.20 -30.20 -62.31
N ILE A 76 7.37 -30.36 -63.33
CA ILE A 76 5.94 -30.70 -63.19
C ILE A 76 5.74 -32.08 -62.57
N SER A 77 6.50 -33.10 -63.00
CA SER A 77 6.39 -34.44 -62.43
C SER A 77 6.86 -34.52 -60.97
N THR A 78 7.88 -33.74 -60.60
CA THR A 78 8.33 -33.62 -59.21
C THR A 78 7.28 -32.91 -58.36
N TRP A 79 6.71 -31.80 -58.85
CA TRP A 79 5.64 -31.08 -58.15
C TRP A 79 4.37 -31.92 -57.97
N LEU A 80 3.99 -32.72 -58.97
CA LEU A 80 2.84 -33.63 -58.85
C LEU A 80 3.08 -34.78 -57.87
N GLU A 81 4.32 -35.28 -57.75
CA GLU A 81 4.67 -36.27 -56.72
C GLU A 81 4.66 -35.66 -55.31
N GLU A 82 5.14 -34.42 -55.14
CA GLU A 82 5.06 -33.71 -53.85
C GLU A 82 3.62 -33.36 -53.45
N LEU A 83 2.76 -33.01 -54.42
CA LEU A 83 1.35 -32.73 -54.19
C LEU A 83 0.55 -33.93 -53.65
N LYS A 84 1.02 -35.15 -53.90
CA LYS A 84 0.35 -36.37 -53.46
C LYS A 84 0.27 -36.48 -51.93
N ASP A 85 1.30 -35.98 -51.24
CA ASP A 85 1.39 -35.99 -49.79
C ASP A 85 1.15 -34.58 -49.18
N CYS A 86 1.10 -33.54 -50.01
CA CYS A 86 0.72 -32.17 -49.62
C CYS A 86 -0.80 -32.02 -49.58
N TYR A 87 -1.40 -32.43 -48.47
CA TYR A 87 -2.75 -32.00 -48.10
C TYR A 87 -2.69 -31.21 -46.79
N PHE A 88 -3.63 -30.28 -46.61
CA PHE A 88 -3.83 -29.61 -45.34
C PHE A 88 -4.76 -30.49 -44.50
N PRO A 89 -4.26 -31.23 -43.50
CA PRO A 89 -5.14 -32.01 -42.64
C PRO A 89 -6.11 -31.07 -41.94
N GLU A 90 -7.41 -31.35 -42.00
CA GLU A 90 -8.35 -30.73 -41.08
C GLU A 90 -7.94 -31.08 -39.63
N CYS A 91 -8.20 -30.18 -38.68
CA CYS A 91 -7.84 -30.42 -37.28
C CYS A 91 -8.68 -31.59 -36.73
N THR A 92 -8.11 -32.80 -36.74
CA THR A 92 -8.78 -34.04 -36.31
C THR A 92 -8.64 -34.30 -34.80
N THR A 93 -7.89 -33.46 -34.08
CA THR A 93 -7.75 -33.60 -32.62
C THR A 93 -9.00 -33.08 -31.93
N THR A 94 -9.88 -33.99 -31.53
CA THR A 94 -11.07 -33.68 -30.73
C THR A 94 -10.73 -33.85 -29.25
N LEU A 95 -10.21 -32.79 -28.62
CA LEU A 95 -9.99 -32.77 -27.17
C LEU A 95 -11.35 -32.69 -26.47
N GLN A 96 -11.73 -33.77 -25.79
CA GLN A 96 -12.89 -33.78 -24.91
C GLN A 96 -12.49 -33.32 -23.51
N SER A 97 -13.16 -32.29 -22.98
CA SER A 97 -13.05 -31.93 -21.57
C SER A 97 -14.19 -32.56 -20.77
N LYS A 98 -13.86 -33.11 -19.60
CA LYS A 98 -14.86 -33.50 -18.60
C LYS A 98 -14.95 -32.39 -17.55
N SER A 99 -16.15 -31.91 -17.28
CA SER A 99 -16.40 -30.90 -16.26
C SER A 99 -16.08 -31.48 -14.87
N LEU A 100 -15.19 -30.82 -14.11
CA LEU A 100 -14.70 -31.26 -12.80
C LEU A 100 -15.60 -30.84 -11.62
N VAL A 101 -16.87 -30.48 -11.85
CA VAL A 101 -17.79 -29.84 -10.88
C VAL A 101 -18.29 -30.80 -9.77
N VAL A 102 -17.48 -31.78 -9.37
CA VAL A 102 -17.78 -32.70 -8.27
C VAL A 102 -17.13 -32.24 -6.96
N ASP A 103 -15.96 -31.58 -7.01
CA ASP A 103 -15.22 -31.12 -5.82
C ASP A 103 -15.82 -29.82 -5.22
N VAL A 104 -15.89 -29.76 -3.89
CA VAL A 104 -16.30 -28.58 -3.11
C VAL A 104 -15.42 -27.38 -3.46
N ASN A 105 -14.12 -27.56 -3.68
CA ASN A 105 -13.23 -26.47 -4.09
C ASN A 105 -13.62 -25.90 -5.47
N GLU A 106 -14.04 -26.75 -6.41
CA GLU A 106 -14.49 -26.32 -7.73
C GLU A 106 -15.85 -25.60 -7.65
N LYS A 107 -16.75 -26.04 -6.75
CA LYS A 107 -18.00 -25.31 -6.47
C LYS A 107 -17.74 -23.93 -5.89
N VAL A 108 -16.82 -23.81 -4.92
CA VAL A 108 -16.43 -22.52 -4.34
C VAL A 108 -15.79 -21.63 -5.40
N LYS A 109 -14.87 -22.17 -6.23
CA LYS A 109 -14.29 -21.42 -7.35
C LYS A 109 -15.35 -20.90 -8.32
N LEU A 110 -16.31 -21.75 -8.70
CA LEU A 110 -17.39 -21.38 -9.60
C LEU A 110 -18.27 -20.28 -8.98
N LEU A 111 -18.73 -20.47 -7.75
CA LEU A 111 -19.55 -19.48 -7.03
C LEU A 111 -18.79 -18.15 -6.89
N THR A 112 -17.56 -18.20 -6.41
CA THR A 112 -16.69 -17.02 -6.26
C THR A 112 -16.50 -16.29 -7.59
N SER A 113 -16.29 -17.02 -8.68
CA SER A 113 -16.13 -16.47 -10.02
C SER A 113 -17.40 -15.79 -10.53
N LEU A 114 -18.55 -16.45 -10.37
CA LEU A 114 -19.86 -15.91 -10.75
C LEU A 114 -20.21 -14.66 -9.96
N THR A 115 -20.10 -14.71 -8.63
CA THR A 115 -20.35 -13.56 -7.75
C THR A 115 -19.41 -12.41 -8.06
N SER A 116 -18.11 -12.67 -8.23
CA SER A 116 -17.14 -11.64 -8.62
C SER A 116 -17.44 -11.02 -9.98
N LYS A 117 -17.95 -11.81 -10.93
CA LYS A 117 -18.38 -11.32 -12.24
C LYS A 117 -19.58 -10.39 -12.09
N VAL A 118 -20.58 -10.75 -11.29
CA VAL A 118 -21.75 -9.90 -11.00
C VAL A 118 -21.30 -8.56 -10.40
N ILE A 119 -20.41 -8.58 -9.40
CA ILE A 119 -19.87 -7.37 -8.77
C ILE A 119 -19.15 -6.48 -9.79
N ARG A 120 -18.26 -7.05 -10.61
CA ARG A 120 -17.54 -6.31 -11.66
C ARG A 120 -18.48 -5.72 -12.70
N THR A 121 -19.49 -6.48 -13.12
CA THR A 121 -20.51 -6.02 -14.08
C THR A 121 -21.33 -4.87 -13.49
N LEU A 122 -21.80 -4.98 -12.26
CA LEU A 122 -22.50 -3.91 -11.55
C LEU A 122 -21.64 -2.65 -11.44
N HIS A 123 -20.36 -2.81 -11.07
CA HIS A 123 -19.43 -1.69 -10.98
C HIS A 123 -19.23 -0.98 -12.33
N LEU A 124 -19.00 -1.76 -13.40
CA LEU A 124 -18.83 -1.21 -14.75
C LEU A 124 -20.10 -0.53 -15.27
N GLN A 125 -21.27 -1.13 -15.04
CA GLN A 125 -22.56 -0.54 -15.41
C GLN A 125 -22.82 0.76 -14.66
N THR A 126 -22.51 0.81 -13.36
CA THR A 126 -22.62 2.02 -12.54
C THR A 126 -21.69 3.14 -13.04
N TYR A 127 -20.48 2.79 -13.48
CA TYR A 127 -19.55 3.73 -14.08
C TYR A 127 -20.08 4.31 -15.41
N THR A 128 -20.77 3.52 -16.23
CA THR A 128 -21.45 4.01 -17.44
C THR A 128 -22.55 5.00 -17.10
N ILE A 129 -23.41 4.69 -16.11
CA ILE A 129 -24.45 5.60 -15.63
C ILE A 129 -23.86 6.93 -15.13
N ALA A 130 -22.75 6.88 -14.39
CA ALA A 130 -22.07 8.10 -13.95
C ALA A 130 -21.60 8.99 -15.12
N LYS A 131 -21.13 8.39 -16.22
CA LYS A 131 -20.78 9.15 -17.44
C LYS A 131 -21.98 9.78 -18.13
N GLU A 132 -23.14 9.13 -18.10
CA GLU A 132 -24.39 9.68 -18.63
C GLU A 132 -24.84 10.89 -17.80
N PHE A 133 -24.77 10.80 -16.47
CA PHE A 133 -24.97 11.96 -15.59
C PHE A 133 -24.01 13.11 -15.93
N ASP A 134 -22.71 12.84 -16.02
CA ASP A 134 -21.70 13.86 -16.39
C ASP A 134 -22.00 14.51 -17.75
N HIS A 135 -22.47 13.73 -18.73
CA HIS A 135 -22.85 14.24 -20.03
C HIS A 135 -24.06 15.18 -19.94
N ILE A 136 -25.10 14.78 -19.22
CA ILE A 136 -26.30 15.60 -18.99
C ILE A 136 -25.92 16.90 -18.29
N TYR A 137 -25.09 16.86 -17.23
CA TYR A 137 -24.65 18.05 -16.53
C TYR A 137 -23.89 19.03 -17.44
N ARG A 138 -22.98 18.53 -18.30
CA ARG A 138 -22.29 19.38 -19.29
C ARG A 138 -23.25 20.02 -20.28
N CYS A 139 -24.27 19.28 -20.73
CA CYS A 139 -25.30 19.84 -21.61
C CYS A 139 -26.12 20.93 -20.91
N LEU A 140 -26.42 20.77 -19.62
CA LEU A 140 -27.09 21.81 -18.81
C LEU A 140 -26.21 23.06 -18.66
N GLU A 141 -24.91 22.89 -18.38
CA GLU A 141 -23.95 24.01 -18.29
C GLU A 141 -23.81 24.79 -19.60
N MET A 142 -23.85 24.09 -20.73
CA MET A 142 -23.78 24.69 -22.07
C MET A 142 -25.13 25.21 -22.59
N ASN A 143 -26.20 25.15 -21.79
CA ASN A 143 -27.57 25.51 -22.16
C ASN A 143 -28.14 24.74 -23.36
N TYR A 144 -27.70 23.50 -23.57
CA TYR A 144 -28.22 22.60 -24.61
C TYR A 144 -29.50 21.87 -24.14
N THR A 145 -30.50 22.65 -23.74
CA THR A 145 -31.72 22.17 -23.07
C THR A 145 -32.57 21.25 -23.94
N LYS A 146 -32.57 21.44 -25.27
CA LYS A 146 -33.38 20.65 -26.21
C LYS A 146 -33.12 19.13 -26.16
N TYR A 147 -31.91 18.70 -25.82
CA TYR A 147 -31.52 17.29 -25.81
C TYR A 147 -31.70 16.61 -24.45
N ILE A 148 -31.88 17.40 -23.38
CA ILE A 148 -31.92 16.92 -22.00
C ILE A 148 -33.04 15.89 -21.79
N PRO A 149 -34.29 16.08 -22.24
CA PRO A 149 -35.35 15.11 -21.95
C PRO A 149 -35.08 13.72 -22.50
N GLY A 150 -34.55 13.62 -23.73
CA GLY A 150 -34.17 12.34 -24.33
C GLY A 150 -33.01 11.67 -23.57
N LEU A 151 -31.99 12.45 -23.20
CA LEU A 151 -30.87 11.93 -22.41
C LEU A 151 -31.30 11.45 -21.01
N VAL A 152 -32.27 12.13 -20.39
CA VAL A 152 -32.82 11.72 -19.09
C VAL A 152 -33.67 10.46 -19.22
N ASP A 153 -34.45 10.31 -20.29
CA ASP A 153 -35.22 9.09 -20.54
C ASP A 153 -34.30 7.88 -20.79
N ASP A 154 -33.27 8.05 -21.63
CA ASP A 154 -32.24 7.02 -21.87
C ASP A 154 -31.55 6.61 -20.57
N LEU A 155 -31.12 7.59 -19.76
CA LEU A 155 -30.50 7.38 -18.45
C LEU A 155 -31.43 6.59 -17.53
N VAL A 156 -32.69 7.00 -17.39
CA VAL A 156 -33.67 6.32 -16.53
C VAL A 156 -33.88 4.88 -17.00
N ASN A 157 -34.04 4.66 -18.30
CA ASN A 157 -34.22 3.33 -18.89
C ASN A 157 -33.00 2.44 -18.64
N HIS A 158 -31.79 2.95 -18.82
CA HIS A 158 -30.55 2.23 -18.50
C HIS A 158 -30.46 1.88 -17.01
N MET A 159 -30.77 2.81 -16.10
CA MET A 159 -30.76 2.56 -14.66
C MET A 159 -31.78 1.49 -14.26
N VAL A 160 -33.01 1.56 -14.79
CA VAL A 160 -34.07 0.56 -14.54
C VAL A 160 -33.67 -0.81 -15.07
N ALA A 161 -33.09 -0.89 -16.27
CA ALA A 161 -32.62 -2.14 -16.86
C ALA A 161 -31.54 -2.81 -15.98
N ILE A 162 -30.58 -2.04 -15.46
CA ILE A 162 -29.56 -2.55 -14.53
C ILE A 162 -30.22 -3.08 -13.25
N LEU A 163 -31.15 -2.33 -12.65
CA LEU A 163 -31.80 -2.76 -11.41
C LEU A 163 -32.59 -4.06 -11.61
N LEU A 164 -33.38 -4.15 -12.68
CA LEU A 164 -34.17 -5.35 -13.01
C LEU A 164 -33.29 -6.57 -13.30
N GLN A 165 -32.12 -6.38 -13.92
CA GLN A 165 -31.20 -7.47 -14.24
C GLN A 165 -30.67 -8.17 -12.98
N HIS A 166 -30.51 -7.45 -11.87
CA HIS A 166 -29.81 -7.94 -10.68
C HIS A 166 -30.71 -8.04 -9.43
N SER A 167 -31.98 -7.65 -9.51
CA SER A 167 -32.92 -7.73 -8.39
C SER A 167 -33.90 -8.89 -8.52
N ASP A 168 -34.00 -9.72 -7.48
CA ASP A 168 -34.97 -10.83 -7.42
C ASP A 168 -36.34 -10.43 -6.81
N GLY A 169 -36.67 -9.14 -6.71
CA GLY A 169 -37.86 -8.66 -5.98
C GLY A 169 -38.50 -7.38 -6.52
N TYR A 170 -39.58 -6.95 -5.85
CA TYR A 170 -40.31 -5.74 -6.22
C TYR A 170 -39.43 -4.49 -6.11
N LEU A 171 -39.25 -3.80 -7.24
CA LEU A 171 -38.59 -2.51 -7.33
C LEU A 171 -39.64 -1.41 -7.37
N ASP A 172 -39.65 -0.55 -6.35
CA ASP A 172 -40.35 0.73 -6.44
C ASP A 172 -39.59 1.65 -7.41
N LEU A 173 -40.17 1.82 -8.61
CA LEU A 173 -39.65 2.66 -9.69
C LEU A 173 -40.37 4.02 -9.77
N GLY A 174 -41.17 4.39 -8.77
CA GLY A 174 -41.99 5.61 -8.80
C GLY A 174 -41.17 6.89 -8.99
N LEU A 175 -39.97 6.97 -8.39
CA LEU A 175 -39.05 8.08 -8.60
C LEU A 175 -38.54 8.16 -10.04
N TYR A 176 -38.20 7.01 -10.64
CA TYR A 176 -37.66 6.92 -12.00
C TYR A 176 -38.70 7.39 -13.02
N GLN A 177 -39.94 6.92 -12.86
CA GLN A 177 -41.08 7.35 -13.67
C GLN A 177 -41.39 8.83 -13.49
N THR A 178 -41.35 9.34 -12.24
CA THR A 178 -41.57 10.75 -11.94
C THR A 178 -40.51 11.64 -12.58
N VAL A 179 -39.23 11.23 -12.55
CA VAL A 179 -38.14 12.00 -13.16
C VAL A 179 -38.23 12.00 -14.68
N ALA A 180 -38.54 10.87 -15.31
CA ALA A 180 -38.73 10.79 -16.77
C ALA A 180 -39.84 11.75 -17.26
N VAL A 181 -40.98 11.78 -16.55
CA VAL A 181 -42.12 12.64 -16.93
C VAL A 181 -41.88 14.11 -16.57
N SER A 182 -41.44 14.40 -15.34
CA SER A 182 -41.36 15.78 -14.85
C SER A 182 -40.16 16.58 -15.38
N SER A 183 -39.13 15.92 -15.91
CA SER A 183 -37.98 16.60 -16.52
C SER A 183 -38.35 17.35 -17.80
N LEU A 184 -39.32 16.83 -18.56
CA LEU A 184 -39.85 17.48 -19.77
C LEU A 184 -40.63 18.75 -19.40
N GLU A 185 -41.59 18.63 -18.49
CA GLU A 185 -42.48 19.73 -18.06
C GLU A 185 -41.71 20.89 -17.41
N LYS A 186 -40.70 20.59 -16.60
CA LYS A 186 -39.93 21.60 -15.85
C LYS A 186 -38.91 22.34 -16.70
N LEU A 187 -38.42 21.70 -17.75
CA LEU A 187 -37.51 22.30 -18.71
C LEU A 187 -38.24 23.35 -19.57
N GLU A 188 -39.49 23.06 -19.97
CA GLU A 188 -40.37 24.02 -20.65
C GLU A 188 -40.70 25.24 -19.78
N GLN A 189 -40.77 25.05 -18.46
CA GLN A 189 -41.00 26.12 -17.48
C GLN A 189 -39.73 26.89 -17.09
N GLY A 190 -38.56 26.57 -17.67
CA GLY A 190 -37.29 27.23 -17.38
C GLY A 190 -36.73 26.95 -15.97
N GLN A 191 -37.18 25.90 -15.30
CA GLN A 191 -36.78 25.57 -13.92
C GLN A 191 -35.52 24.69 -13.87
N LEU A 192 -34.39 25.24 -14.31
CA LEU A 192 -33.10 24.51 -14.34
C LEU A 192 -32.65 23.95 -12.97
N PRO A 193 -32.73 24.71 -11.85
CA PRO A 193 -32.41 24.18 -10.52
C PRO A 193 -33.33 22.99 -10.14
N HIS A 194 -34.56 23.05 -10.63
CA HIS A 194 -35.56 21.99 -10.65
C HIS A 194 -34.94 20.63 -11.03
N ILE A 195 -34.44 20.61 -12.25
CA ILE A 195 -33.97 19.42 -12.95
C ILE A 195 -32.70 18.89 -12.30
N VAL A 196 -31.78 19.77 -11.93
CA VAL A 196 -30.54 19.39 -11.22
C VAL A 196 -30.88 18.68 -9.90
N TRP A 197 -31.88 19.17 -9.16
CA TRP A 197 -32.31 18.52 -7.93
C TRP A 197 -32.92 17.13 -8.17
N LEU A 198 -33.74 16.97 -9.22
CA LEU A 198 -34.32 15.68 -9.60
C LEU A 198 -33.24 14.66 -10.00
N LEU A 199 -32.28 15.08 -10.83
CA LEU A 199 -31.16 14.23 -11.26
C LEU A 199 -30.30 13.79 -10.09
N ASN A 200 -30.00 14.70 -9.16
CA ASN A 200 -29.27 14.37 -7.93
C ASN A 200 -30.03 13.39 -7.04
N SER A 201 -31.35 13.54 -6.94
CA SER A 201 -32.20 12.62 -6.17
C SER A 201 -32.23 11.23 -6.80
N LEU A 202 -32.35 11.17 -8.13
CA LEU A 202 -32.31 9.93 -8.92
C LEU A 202 -30.96 9.21 -8.76
N ALA A 203 -29.86 9.96 -8.89
CA ALA A 203 -28.51 9.42 -8.77
C ALA A 203 -28.24 8.86 -7.36
N LEU A 204 -28.72 9.56 -6.32
CA LEU A 204 -28.61 9.11 -4.93
C LEU A 204 -29.42 7.83 -4.67
N ASP A 205 -30.66 7.73 -5.16
CA ASP A 205 -31.48 6.53 -5.01
C ASP A 205 -30.84 5.32 -5.71
N PHE A 206 -30.39 5.50 -6.95
CA PHE A 206 -29.71 4.44 -7.69
C PHE A 206 -28.43 3.98 -7.02
N SER A 207 -27.58 4.92 -6.59
CA SER A 207 -26.34 4.59 -5.88
C SER A 207 -26.62 3.77 -4.62
N LYS A 208 -27.67 4.11 -3.83
CA LYS A 208 -28.09 3.31 -2.67
C LYS A 208 -28.54 1.90 -3.03
N ARG A 209 -29.27 1.74 -4.13
CA ARG A 209 -29.74 0.42 -4.60
C ARG A 209 -28.58 -0.44 -5.09
N ILE A 210 -27.66 0.13 -5.86
CA ILE A 210 -26.43 -0.53 -6.29
C ILE A 210 -25.59 -0.95 -5.08
N ASP A 211 -25.41 -0.06 -4.09
CA ASP A 211 -24.67 -0.38 -2.86
C ASP A 211 -25.31 -1.55 -2.10
N LYS A 212 -26.65 -1.64 -2.09
CA LYS A 212 -27.36 -2.78 -1.48
C LYS A 212 -27.10 -4.08 -2.25
N LEU A 213 -27.18 -4.04 -3.58
CA LEU A 213 -26.89 -5.22 -4.42
C LEU A 213 -25.45 -5.68 -4.27
N LEU A 214 -24.49 -4.75 -4.27
CA LEU A 214 -23.08 -5.05 -4.03
C LEU A 214 -22.86 -5.66 -2.65
N LEU A 215 -23.51 -5.12 -1.61
CA LEU A 215 -23.43 -5.67 -0.26
C LEU A 215 -23.94 -7.12 -0.20
N GLN A 216 -25.09 -7.42 -0.83
CA GLN A 216 -25.62 -8.79 -0.89
C GLN A 216 -24.64 -9.76 -1.55
N GLN A 217 -23.96 -9.33 -2.61
CA GLN A 217 -22.92 -10.15 -3.24
C GLN A 217 -21.68 -10.31 -2.35
N MET A 218 -21.29 -9.29 -1.59
CA MET A 218 -20.21 -9.42 -0.60
C MET A 218 -20.58 -10.40 0.51
N GLU A 219 -21.81 -10.34 1.03
CA GLU A 219 -22.30 -11.25 2.07
C GLU A 219 -22.24 -12.71 1.62
N VAL A 220 -22.54 -12.99 0.35
CA VAL A 220 -22.36 -14.34 -0.23
C VAL A 220 -20.89 -14.77 -0.16
N LEU A 221 -19.94 -13.92 -0.58
CA LEU A 221 -18.52 -14.27 -0.54
C LEU A 221 -18.01 -14.49 0.90
N ILE A 222 -18.41 -13.62 1.84
CA ILE A 222 -18.04 -13.74 3.25
C ILE A 222 -18.64 -14.99 3.88
N GLY A 223 -19.95 -15.24 3.67
CA GLY A 223 -20.60 -16.43 4.22
C GLY A 223 -19.99 -17.74 3.71
N VAL A 224 -19.60 -17.79 2.43
CA VAL A 224 -18.87 -18.94 1.89
C VAL A 224 -17.50 -19.05 2.57
N MET A 225 -16.77 -17.95 2.71
CA MET A 225 -15.44 -17.91 3.32
C MET A 225 -15.44 -18.41 4.77
N GLU A 226 -16.46 -18.08 5.55
CA GLU A 226 -16.64 -18.55 6.94
C GLU A 226 -17.03 -20.03 7.02
N SER A 227 -17.70 -20.57 5.99
CA SER A 227 -18.19 -21.96 5.97
C SER A 227 -17.17 -23.00 5.51
N VAL A 228 -16.07 -22.58 4.86
CA VAL A 228 -15.13 -23.49 4.20
C VAL A 228 -13.88 -23.73 5.03
N GLU A 229 -13.49 -25.00 5.22
CA GLU A 229 -12.24 -25.35 5.90
C GLU A 229 -11.03 -25.38 4.94
N SER A 230 -11.29 -25.54 3.63
CA SER A 230 -10.24 -25.68 2.63
C SER A 230 -9.47 -24.37 2.43
N SER A 231 -8.16 -24.40 2.69
CA SER A 231 -7.31 -23.21 2.52
C SER A 231 -7.25 -22.73 1.06
N THR A 232 -7.41 -23.62 0.08
CA THR A 232 -7.41 -23.24 -1.35
C THR A 232 -8.70 -22.50 -1.72
N ALA A 233 -9.83 -22.90 -1.13
CA ALA A 233 -11.10 -22.20 -1.26
C ALA A 233 -11.00 -20.79 -0.64
N ILE A 234 -10.49 -20.67 0.58
CA ILE A 234 -10.26 -19.38 1.25
C ILE A 234 -9.37 -18.46 0.41
N MET A 235 -8.24 -18.96 -0.10
CA MET A 235 -7.34 -18.16 -0.95
C MET A 235 -8.02 -17.71 -2.25
N THR A 236 -8.88 -18.54 -2.83
CA THR A 236 -9.65 -18.18 -4.03
C THR A 236 -10.57 -16.99 -3.73
N ILE A 237 -11.27 -17.02 -2.59
CA ILE A 237 -12.16 -15.95 -2.16
C ILE A 237 -11.37 -14.68 -1.83
N LEU A 238 -10.27 -14.78 -1.07
CA LEU A 238 -9.40 -13.64 -0.77
C LEU A 238 -8.83 -12.99 -2.04
N SER A 239 -8.40 -13.81 -3.01
CA SER A 239 -7.94 -13.31 -4.31
C SER A 239 -9.07 -12.61 -5.07
N SER A 240 -10.30 -13.12 -4.95
CA SER A 240 -11.46 -12.52 -5.59
C SER A 240 -11.69 -11.09 -5.11
N PHE A 241 -11.64 -10.83 -3.80
CA PHE A 241 -11.78 -9.50 -3.21
C PHE A 241 -10.75 -8.51 -3.76
N THR A 242 -9.48 -8.92 -3.85
CA THR A 242 -8.42 -8.07 -4.41
C THR A 242 -8.58 -7.77 -5.90
N ASN A 243 -9.36 -8.58 -6.62
CA ASN A 243 -9.55 -8.48 -8.05
C ASN A 243 -10.94 -7.95 -8.46
N LEU A 244 -11.78 -7.50 -7.52
CA LEU A 244 -13.13 -7.01 -7.84
C LEU A 244 -13.14 -5.72 -8.68
N GLY A 245 -12.03 -4.99 -8.73
CA GLY A 245 -11.93 -3.72 -9.45
C GLY A 245 -12.61 -2.55 -8.73
N LEU A 246 -13.10 -2.76 -7.52
CA LEU A 246 -13.63 -1.70 -6.66
C LEU A 246 -12.48 -0.85 -6.09
N LEU A 247 -12.75 0.43 -5.83
CA LEU A 247 -11.84 1.25 -5.04
C LEU A 247 -11.69 0.67 -3.63
N CYS A 248 -10.48 0.78 -3.08
CA CYS A 248 -10.15 0.25 -1.75
C CYS A 248 -11.07 0.81 -0.64
N ASP A 249 -11.41 2.10 -0.72
CA ASP A 249 -12.30 2.75 0.24
C ASP A 249 -13.75 2.21 0.17
N HIS A 250 -14.24 1.96 -1.05
CA HIS A 250 -15.59 1.41 -1.25
C HIS A 250 -15.64 -0.07 -0.84
N LEU A 251 -14.62 -0.85 -1.21
CA LEU A 251 -14.48 -2.23 -0.78
C LEU A 251 -14.41 -2.34 0.75
N GLY A 252 -13.59 -1.51 1.40
CA GLY A 252 -13.50 -1.48 2.86
C GLY A 252 -14.84 -1.12 3.51
N SER A 253 -15.58 -0.17 2.94
CA SER A 253 -16.91 0.19 3.41
C SER A 253 -17.92 -0.96 3.31
N LEU A 254 -17.93 -1.68 2.18
CA LEU A 254 -18.80 -2.85 2.00
C LEU A 254 -18.42 -3.99 2.94
N LEU A 255 -17.13 -4.33 3.06
CA LEU A 255 -16.64 -5.36 3.99
C LEU A 255 -16.99 -5.04 5.44
N SER A 256 -16.95 -3.77 5.85
CA SER A 256 -17.34 -3.37 7.21
C SER A 256 -18.82 -3.64 7.49
N ARG A 257 -19.67 -3.45 6.48
CA ARG A 257 -21.13 -3.62 6.60
C ARG A 257 -21.59 -5.07 6.63
N CYS A 258 -20.76 -6.01 6.17
CA CYS A 258 -21.05 -7.45 6.19
C CYS A 258 -20.13 -8.25 7.12
N ASN A 259 -19.58 -7.62 8.17
CA ASN A 259 -18.64 -8.23 9.12
C ASN A 259 -17.37 -8.84 8.48
N GLY A 260 -17.09 -8.50 7.21
CA GLY A 260 -15.97 -9.03 6.45
C GLY A 260 -14.61 -8.62 7.01
N ILE A 261 -14.50 -7.47 7.67
CA ILE A 261 -13.25 -7.07 8.35
C ILE A 261 -12.90 -8.06 9.46
N SER A 262 -13.88 -8.46 10.28
CA SER A 262 -13.69 -9.46 11.33
C SER A 262 -13.37 -10.83 10.74
N ALA A 263 -14.10 -11.26 9.71
CA ALA A 263 -13.88 -12.56 9.06
C ALA A 263 -12.48 -12.66 8.44
N VAL A 264 -12.02 -11.61 7.74
CA VAL A 264 -10.67 -11.58 7.16
C VAL A 264 -9.60 -11.55 8.26
N LEU A 265 -9.85 -10.85 9.37
CA LEU A 265 -8.93 -10.82 10.50
C LEU A 265 -8.83 -12.18 11.19
N ASP A 266 -9.94 -12.88 11.41
CA ASP A 266 -9.98 -14.24 11.94
C ASP A 266 -9.12 -15.19 11.10
N ILE A 267 -9.29 -15.16 9.77
CA ILE A 267 -8.45 -15.93 8.84
C ILE A 267 -6.98 -15.58 9.00
N SER A 268 -6.64 -14.30 9.17
CA SER A 268 -5.25 -13.86 9.33
C SER A 268 -4.57 -14.41 10.59
N VAL A 269 -5.35 -14.76 11.61
CA VAL A 269 -4.86 -15.30 12.89
C VAL A 269 -4.91 -16.82 12.89
N HIS A 270 -6.04 -17.42 12.49
CA HIS A 270 -6.38 -18.81 12.77
C HIS A 270 -6.27 -19.77 11.58
N CYS A 271 -6.22 -19.28 10.34
CA CYS A 271 -6.14 -20.18 9.18
C CYS A 271 -4.86 -21.02 9.21
N THR A 272 -4.93 -22.30 8.85
CA THR A 272 -3.78 -23.21 8.89
C THR A 272 -2.70 -22.86 7.86
N ASN A 273 -3.10 -22.33 6.70
CA ASN A 273 -2.19 -22.03 5.60
C ASN A 273 -1.55 -20.62 5.74
N PRO A 274 -0.21 -20.51 5.84
CA PRO A 274 0.48 -19.23 5.95
C PRO A 274 0.21 -18.26 4.79
N LEU A 275 0.06 -18.77 3.56
CA LEU A 275 -0.23 -17.93 2.40
C LEU A 275 -1.61 -17.29 2.47
N ALA A 276 -2.61 -18.04 2.95
CA ALA A 276 -3.95 -17.50 3.19
C ALA A 276 -3.91 -16.38 4.24
N ARG A 277 -3.16 -16.57 5.33
CA ARG A 277 -2.96 -15.53 6.36
C ARG A 277 -2.30 -14.28 5.80
N ILE A 278 -1.24 -14.43 4.98
CA ILE A 278 -0.59 -13.30 4.31
C ILE A 278 -1.55 -12.58 3.35
N MET A 279 -2.35 -13.32 2.58
CA MET A 279 -3.35 -12.73 1.67
C MET A 279 -4.43 -11.95 2.43
N ALA A 280 -4.90 -12.48 3.55
CA ALA A 280 -5.85 -11.80 4.43
C ALA A 280 -5.27 -10.50 4.99
N LEU A 281 -4.03 -10.53 5.51
CA LEU A 281 -3.34 -9.32 5.99
C LEU A 281 -3.09 -8.30 4.86
N LYS A 282 -2.80 -8.75 3.64
CA LYS A 282 -2.69 -7.86 2.47
C LYS A 282 -4.02 -7.20 2.10
N LEU A 283 -5.10 -7.97 2.12
CA LEU A 283 -6.45 -7.44 1.91
C LEU A 283 -6.78 -6.39 2.97
N LEU A 284 -6.57 -6.69 4.26
CA LEU A 284 -6.75 -5.73 5.36
C LEU A 284 -5.94 -4.46 5.14
N SER A 285 -4.64 -4.58 4.84
CA SER A 285 -3.78 -3.42 4.58
C SER A 285 -4.31 -2.53 3.45
N SER A 286 -4.96 -3.11 2.43
CA SER A 286 -5.55 -2.35 1.33
C SER A 286 -6.87 -1.67 1.70
N VAL A 287 -7.73 -2.30 2.50
CA VAL A 287 -9.09 -1.80 2.77
C VAL A 287 -9.20 -0.94 4.02
N LEU A 288 -8.21 -0.99 4.91
CA LEU A 288 -8.13 -0.15 6.11
C LEU A 288 -7.83 1.33 5.81
N SER A 289 -7.98 1.78 4.56
CA SER A 289 -8.08 3.19 4.21
C SER A 289 -9.49 3.75 4.42
N ALA A 290 -10.52 2.90 4.40
CA ALA A 290 -11.91 3.29 4.63
C ALA A 290 -12.16 3.58 6.12
N PRO A 291 -12.77 4.74 6.50
CA PRO A 291 -13.08 5.06 7.89
C PRO A 291 -13.96 4.01 8.59
N SER A 292 -14.92 3.42 7.87
CA SER A 292 -15.76 2.34 8.40
C SER A 292 -14.95 1.06 8.68
N ALA A 293 -13.99 0.72 7.82
CA ALA A 293 -13.14 -0.45 8.03
C ALA A 293 -12.20 -0.28 9.22
N ILE A 294 -11.68 0.93 9.41
CA ILE A 294 -10.89 1.32 10.57
C ILE A 294 -11.68 1.16 11.88
N THR A 295 -12.94 1.62 11.89
CA THR A 295 -13.83 1.48 13.05
C THR A 295 -14.09 0.02 13.36
N SER A 296 -14.52 -0.78 12.37
CA SER A 296 -14.78 -2.21 12.56
C SER A 296 -13.53 -2.98 13.00
N PHE A 297 -12.35 -2.64 12.47
CA PHE A 297 -11.08 -3.22 12.89
C PHE A 297 -10.74 -2.89 14.35
N SER A 298 -11.08 -1.68 14.81
CA SER A 298 -10.84 -1.26 16.20
C SER A 298 -11.83 -1.91 17.18
N GLU A 299 -13.08 -2.15 16.75
CA GLU A 299 -14.12 -2.81 17.55
C GLU A 299 -13.75 -4.26 17.92
N VAL A 300 -12.99 -4.94 17.07
CA VAL A 300 -12.54 -6.34 17.28
C VAL A 300 -11.11 -6.45 17.86
N ASP A 301 -10.59 -5.39 18.48
CA ASP A 301 -9.20 -5.28 18.95
C ASP A 301 -8.16 -5.74 17.91
N GLY A 302 -8.32 -5.29 16.66
CA GLY A 302 -7.46 -5.72 15.57
C GLY A 302 -5.99 -5.40 15.79
N MET A 303 -5.67 -4.32 16.52
CA MET A 303 -4.29 -4.02 16.92
C MET A 303 -3.72 -5.06 17.90
N GLY A 304 -4.51 -5.54 18.85
CA GLY A 304 -4.14 -6.64 19.74
C GLY A 304 -3.82 -7.91 18.97
N LEU A 305 -4.69 -8.30 18.04
CA LEU A 305 -4.52 -9.50 17.20
C LEU A 305 -3.29 -9.41 16.28
N LEU A 306 -3.00 -8.23 15.69
CA LEU A 306 -1.75 -8.04 14.93
C LEU A 306 -0.52 -8.15 15.83
N CYS A 307 -0.59 -7.67 17.07
CA CYS A 307 0.49 -7.82 18.03
C CYS A 307 0.72 -9.30 18.39
N GLU A 308 -0.34 -10.10 18.49
CA GLU A 308 -0.26 -11.55 18.69
C GLU A 308 0.42 -12.26 17.52
N ILE A 309 0.06 -11.93 16.28
CA ILE A 309 0.72 -12.47 15.08
C ILE A 309 2.22 -12.17 15.09
N MET A 310 2.62 -10.98 15.53
CA MET A 310 4.04 -10.62 15.65
C MET A 310 4.75 -11.40 16.75
N SER A 311 4.09 -11.59 17.90
CA SER A 311 4.63 -12.28 19.07
C SER A 311 4.80 -13.79 18.84
N ASP A 312 3.96 -14.40 18.03
CA ASP A 312 3.94 -15.85 17.82
C ASP A 312 5.16 -16.34 17.01
N GLU A 313 6.01 -17.14 17.65
CA GLU A 313 7.21 -17.71 17.02
C GLU A 313 6.90 -18.70 15.90
N ASN A 314 5.70 -19.28 15.87
CA ASN A 314 5.27 -20.21 14.82
C ASN A 314 4.88 -19.49 13.52
N LYS A 315 4.68 -18.17 13.56
CA LYS A 315 4.32 -17.37 12.39
C LYS A 315 5.55 -17.07 11.54
N GLN A 316 5.39 -17.19 10.22
CA GLN A 316 6.47 -16.95 9.27
C GLN A 316 6.84 -15.46 9.20
N GLN A 317 8.08 -15.17 8.78
CA GLN A 317 8.57 -13.80 8.59
C GLN A 317 7.70 -12.98 7.63
N GLY A 318 7.07 -13.61 6.63
CA GLY A 318 6.15 -12.94 5.71
C GLY A 318 4.88 -12.42 6.42
N GLU A 319 4.36 -13.17 7.37
CA GLU A 319 3.18 -12.81 8.16
C GLU A 319 3.51 -11.67 9.13
N LYS A 320 4.62 -11.82 9.87
CA LYS A 320 5.11 -10.77 10.78
C LYS A 320 5.40 -9.47 10.04
N LYS A 321 5.99 -9.55 8.84
CA LYS A 321 6.21 -8.38 7.96
C LYS A 321 4.90 -7.69 7.62
N GLN A 322 3.87 -8.44 7.23
CA GLN A 322 2.59 -7.84 6.82
C GLN A 322 1.82 -7.28 8.02
N ALA A 323 1.80 -7.96 9.16
CA ALA A 323 1.23 -7.42 10.40
C ALA A 323 1.93 -6.12 10.83
N LEU A 324 3.26 -6.11 10.81
CA LEU A 324 4.07 -4.92 11.09
C LEU A 324 3.78 -3.78 10.10
N ALA A 325 3.49 -4.08 8.84
CA ALA A 325 3.15 -3.07 7.84
C ALA A 325 1.85 -2.33 8.19
N ILE A 326 0.84 -3.07 8.61
CA ILE A 326 -0.44 -2.52 9.05
C ILE A 326 -0.24 -1.67 10.30
N ILE A 327 0.49 -2.18 11.31
CA ILE A 327 0.78 -1.41 12.53
C ILE A 327 1.57 -0.13 12.20
N ALA A 328 2.56 -0.18 11.31
CA ALA A 328 3.33 0.99 10.90
C ALA A 328 2.45 2.05 10.25
N GLN A 329 1.54 1.62 9.35
CA GLN A 329 0.60 2.49 8.65
C GLN A 329 -0.34 3.21 9.63
N PHE A 330 -0.87 2.48 10.61
CA PHE A 330 -1.94 2.97 11.47
C PHE A 330 -1.49 3.50 12.83
N SER A 331 -0.20 3.40 13.15
CA SER A 331 0.40 4.08 14.30
C SER A 331 0.73 5.56 14.02
N ASP A 332 0.72 6.01 12.76
CA ASP A 332 0.89 7.43 12.43
C ASP A 332 -0.33 8.23 12.90
N LEU A 333 -0.07 9.29 13.67
CA LEU A 333 -1.08 10.20 14.24
C LEU A 333 -2.02 10.80 13.19
N LYS A 334 -1.63 10.81 11.91
CA LYS A 334 -2.48 11.28 10.80
C LYS A 334 -3.75 10.44 10.59
N TYR A 335 -3.71 9.14 10.90
CA TYR A 335 -4.81 8.23 10.61
C TYR A 335 -5.84 8.13 11.74
N ASN A 336 -5.67 8.86 12.84
CA ASN A 336 -6.58 8.90 13.99
C ASN A 336 -6.91 7.52 14.61
N ILE A 337 -6.23 6.44 14.21
CA ILE A 337 -6.37 5.13 14.86
C ILE A 337 -5.56 5.19 16.14
N ARG A 338 -6.26 5.37 17.26
CA ARG A 338 -5.63 5.36 18.56
C ARG A 338 -5.35 3.90 18.92
N VAL A 339 -4.11 3.46 18.72
CA VAL A 339 -3.62 2.22 19.32
C VAL A 339 -3.93 2.28 20.82
N PRO A 340 -4.65 1.29 21.39
CA PRO A 340 -4.98 1.32 22.80
C PRO A 340 -3.72 1.46 23.66
N LYS A 341 -3.78 2.25 24.72
CA LYS A 341 -2.63 2.50 25.60
C LYS A 341 -2.08 1.23 26.23
N SER A 342 -2.93 0.23 26.44
CA SER A 342 -2.56 -1.11 26.91
C SER A 342 -1.75 -1.90 25.88
N THR A 343 -2.02 -1.69 24.58
CA THR A 343 -1.42 -2.47 23.48
C THR A 343 -0.08 -1.89 23.04
N ALA A 344 0.10 -0.56 23.11
CA ALA A 344 1.32 0.10 22.64
C ALA A 344 2.63 -0.41 23.31
N PRO A 345 2.72 -0.61 24.65
CA PRO A 345 3.92 -1.18 25.28
C PRO A 345 4.28 -2.57 24.77
N ARG A 346 3.27 -3.42 24.53
CA ARG A 346 3.45 -4.77 23.99
C ARG A 346 4.00 -4.70 22.56
N ILE A 347 3.41 -3.88 21.71
CA ILE A 347 3.91 -3.66 20.34
C ILE A 347 5.37 -3.16 20.35
N ILE A 348 5.72 -2.19 21.21
CA ILE A 348 7.10 -1.68 21.30
C ILE A 348 8.08 -2.81 21.68
N SER A 349 7.70 -3.65 22.65
CA SER A 349 8.52 -4.80 23.06
C SER A 349 8.71 -5.80 21.92
N GLU A 350 7.62 -6.19 21.25
CA GLU A 350 7.65 -7.16 20.15
C GLU A 350 8.43 -6.66 18.93
N VAL A 351 8.21 -5.40 18.53
CA VAL A 351 8.98 -4.78 17.44
C VAL A 351 10.47 -4.73 17.79
N THR A 352 10.80 -4.40 19.06
CA THR A 352 12.19 -4.38 19.53
C THR A 352 12.83 -5.76 19.47
N ASN A 353 12.09 -6.82 19.83
CA ASN A 353 12.58 -8.19 19.75
C ASN A 353 12.77 -8.66 18.30
N ILE A 354 11.81 -8.37 17.42
CA ILE A 354 11.89 -8.74 16.01
C ILE A 354 13.11 -8.10 15.33
N ILE A 355 13.44 -6.84 15.63
CA ILE A 355 14.63 -6.15 15.07
C ILE A 355 15.93 -6.97 15.22
N LYS A 356 16.06 -7.75 16.31
CA LYS A 356 17.24 -8.59 16.57
C LYS A 356 17.41 -9.72 15.54
N THR A 357 16.33 -10.12 14.87
CA THR A 357 16.28 -11.29 13.97
C THR A 357 16.06 -10.91 12.50
N LEU A 358 15.71 -9.65 12.21
CA LEU A 358 15.42 -9.19 10.85
C LEU A 358 16.65 -9.18 9.95
N SER A 359 16.58 -9.91 8.84
CA SER A 359 17.56 -9.87 7.74
C SER A 359 17.19 -8.83 6.67
N CYS A 360 15.90 -8.69 6.34
CA CYS A 360 15.41 -7.79 5.29
C CYS A 360 15.47 -6.30 5.71
N SER A 361 16.11 -5.45 4.89
CA SER A 361 16.22 -4.01 5.12
C SER A 361 14.87 -3.29 5.10
N GLN A 362 13.97 -3.69 4.21
CA GLN A 362 12.63 -3.11 4.11
C GLN A 362 11.80 -3.36 5.39
N THR A 363 11.81 -4.59 5.92
CA THR A 363 11.11 -4.92 7.16
C THR A 363 11.73 -4.20 8.36
N MET A 364 13.05 -4.01 8.35
CA MET A 364 13.73 -3.23 9.40
C MET A 364 13.35 -1.76 9.36
N LEU A 365 13.23 -1.17 8.17
CA LEU A 365 12.73 0.19 8.02
C LEU A 365 11.30 0.31 8.57
N LEU A 366 10.45 -0.67 8.29
CA LEU A 366 9.07 -0.70 8.78
C LEU A 366 8.98 -0.79 10.30
N ALA A 367 9.86 -1.60 10.91
CA ALA A 367 10.01 -1.67 12.36
C ALA A 367 10.46 -0.31 12.94
N ALA A 368 11.44 0.34 12.32
CA ALA A 368 11.93 1.64 12.75
C ALA A 368 10.87 2.76 12.59
N VAL A 369 10.09 2.75 11.50
CA VAL A 369 8.94 3.66 11.30
C VAL A 369 7.90 3.47 12.40
N THR A 370 7.54 2.21 12.68
CA THR A 370 6.59 1.88 13.76
C THR A 370 7.05 2.44 15.10
N LEU A 371 8.30 2.19 15.47
CA LEU A 371 8.89 2.71 16.70
C LEU A 371 8.98 4.25 16.70
N ALA A 372 9.30 4.88 15.57
CA ALA A 372 9.31 6.34 15.46
C ALA A 372 7.93 6.93 15.76
N ASN A 373 6.86 6.34 15.24
CA ASN A 373 5.48 6.76 15.52
C ASN A 373 5.16 6.65 17.01
N PHE A 374 5.44 5.50 17.64
CA PHE A 374 5.19 5.32 19.08
C PHE A 374 6.05 6.20 19.98
N SER A 375 7.29 6.52 19.57
CA SER A 375 8.22 7.36 20.35
C SER A 375 7.76 8.81 20.50
N SER A 376 6.84 9.27 19.63
CA SER A 376 6.29 10.63 19.69
C SER A 376 5.34 10.86 20.88
N LEU A 377 4.90 9.78 21.53
CA LEU A 377 3.94 9.79 22.63
C LEU A 377 4.67 9.62 23.97
N LYS A 378 4.51 10.59 24.87
CA LYS A 378 5.12 10.60 26.21
C LYS A 378 4.83 9.32 27.02
N GLU A 379 3.61 8.79 26.92
CA GLU A 379 3.19 7.59 27.65
C GLU A 379 3.98 6.31 27.29
N ASN A 380 4.68 6.31 26.15
CA ASN A 380 5.48 5.18 25.71
C ASN A 380 6.95 5.25 26.13
N VAL A 381 7.44 6.39 26.65
CA VAL A 381 8.86 6.62 26.94
C VAL A 381 9.46 5.51 27.82
N GLN A 382 8.77 5.13 28.88
CA GLN A 382 9.24 4.06 29.78
C GLN A 382 9.36 2.70 29.09
N SER A 383 8.50 2.41 28.10
CA SER A 383 8.57 1.18 27.31
C SER A 383 9.82 1.15 26.43
N PHE A 384 10.22 2.29 25.84
CA PHE A 384 11.46 2.39 25.06
C PHE A 384 12.72 2.19 25.92
N ILE A 385 12.71 2.76 27.13
CA ILE A 385 13.81 2.61 28.10
C ILE A 385 13.91 1.15 28.55
N SER A 386 12.81 0.58 29.05
CA SER A 386 12.77 -0.78 29.61
C SER A 386 13.15 -1.85 28.60
N ASN A 387 12.80 -1.67 27.32
CA ASN A 387 13.14 -2.62 26.25
C ASN A 387 14.51 -2.37 25.61
N SER A 388 15.28 -1.36 26.05
CA SER A 388 16.56 -0.97 25.41
C SER A 388 16.43 -0.80 23.89
N THR A 389 15.32 -0.23 23.44
CA THR A 389 14.92 -0.19 22.02
C THR A 389 15.93 0.55 21.16
N VAL A 390 16.42 1.71 21.62
CA VAL A 390 17.40 2.53 20.88
C VAL A 390 18.72 1.77 20.70
N THR A 391 19.22 1.13 21.75
CA THR A 391 20.47 0.34 21.71
C THR A 391 20.34 -0.83 20.74
N THR A 392 19.21 -1.54 20.80
CA THR A 392 18.91 -2.66 19.91
C THR A 392 18.87 -2.22 18.45
N LEU A 393 18.17 -1.12 18.15
CA LEU A 393 18.08 -0.57 16.80
C LEU A 393 19.44 -0.10 16.27
N LEU A 394 20.22 0.66 17.05
CA LEU A 394 21.54 1.12 16.64
C LEU A 394 22.51 -0.04 16.39
N SER A 395 22.41 -1.11 17.19
CA SER A 395 23.21 -2.32 17.02
C SER A 395 22.85 -3.04 15.72
N ALA A 396 21.56 -3.14 15.40
CA ALA A 396 21.05 -3.73 14.16
C ALA A 396 21.47 -2.93 12.92
N ILE A 397 21.42 -1.59 12.99
CA ILE A 397 21.91 -0.69 11.93
C ILE A 397 23.42 -0.89 11.71
N ARG A 398 24.22 -0.93 12.78
CA ARG A 398 25.68 -1.07 12.67
C ARG A 398 26.11 -2.38 12.01
N LEU A 399 25.34 -3.46 12.16
CA LEU A 399 25.65 -4.76 11.53
C LEU A 399 25.43 -4.76 10.01
N ARG A 400 24.75 -3.74 9.48
CA ARG A 400 24.45 -3.63 8.05
C ARG A 400 25.52 -2.79 7.34
N ARG A 401 25.91 -3.25 6.15
CA ARG A 401 27.06 -2.71 5.38
C ARG A 401 26.67 -1.82 4.19
N SER A 402 25.39 -1.46 4.01
CA SER A 402 24.98 -0.68 2.83
C SER A 402 24.78 0.80 3.17
N ASP A 403 25.25 1.66 2.28
CA ASP A 403 25.09 3.12 2.35
C ASP A 403 23.65 3.59 2.05
N SER A 404 22.76 2.66 1.64
CA SER A 404 21.36 2.88 1.26
C SER A 404 20.39 3.10 2.44
N GLU A 405 20.91 3.32 3.65
CA GLU A 405 20.15 3.35 4.90
C GLU A 405 19.72 4.75 5.38
N THR A 406 19.77 5.78 4.55
CA THR A 406 19.43 7.16 4.97
C THR A 406 18.06 7.23 5.64
N LEU A 407 17.05 6.53 5.13
CA LEU A 407 15.71 6.46 5.73
C LEU A 407 15.70 5.72 7.07
N LEU A 408 16.47 4.64 7.20
CA LEU A 408 16.56 3.88 8.45
C LEU A 408 17.27 4.69 9.54
N LYS A 409 18.37 5.35 9.18
CA LYS A 409 19.08 6.31 10.04
C LYS A 409 18.16 7.49 10.39
N GLU A 410 17.34 7.96 9.46
CA GLU A 410 16.35 9.02 9.68
C GLU A 410 15.34 8.59 10.75
N GLN A 411 14.79 7.37 10.66
CA GLN A 411 13.86 6.86 11.67
C GLN A 411 14.52 6.69 13.03
N ALA A 412 15.76 6.16 13.08
CA ALA A 412 16.51 6.06 14.32
C ALA A 412 16.77 7.44 14.97
N ALA A 413 17.18 8.43 14.16
CA ALA A 413 17.34 9.81 14.62
C ALA A 413 16.01 10.43 15.08
N SER A 414 14.89 10.10 14.43
CA SER A 414 13.55 10.54 14.83
C SER A 414 13.16 9.99 16.20
N ILE A 415 13.37 8.69 16.46
CA ILE A 415 13.14 8.05 17.77
C ILE A 415 13.96 8.75 18.85
N ILE A 416 15.26 8.94 18.61
CA ILE A 416 16.15 9.59 19.57
C ILE A 416 15.73 11.05 19.82
N ALA A 417 15.38 11.79 18.75
CA ALA A 417 14.92 13.17 18.87
C ALA A 417 13.63 13.27 19.69
N ASN A 418 12.67 12.37 19.49
CA ASN A 418 11.41 12.34 20.25
C ASN A 418 11.65 11.98 21.72
N LEU A 419 12.42 10.92 21.99
CA LEU A 419 12.73 10.51 23.37
C LEU A 419 13.54 11.56 24.14
N SER A 420 14.49 12.25 23.47
CA SER A 420 15.31 13.30 24.11
C SER A 420 14.53 14.55 24.51
N ASP A 421 13.26 14.68 24.10
CA ASP A 421 12.37 15.74 24.60
C ASP A 421 11.90 15.47 26.05
N HIS A 422 12.12 14.26 26.55
CA HIS A 422 11.72 13.83 27.89
C HIS A 422 12.93 13.63 28.80
N ALA A 423 12.99 14.37 29.91
CA ALA A 423 14.12 14.37 30.83
C ALA A 423 14.49 12.98 31.38
N GLU A 424 13.49 12.14 31.64
CA GLU A 424 13.65 10.76 32.12
C GLU A 424 14.40 9.83 31.13
N ALA A 425 14.33 10.10 29.83
CA ALA A 425 15.02 9.30 28.82
C ALA A 425 16.48 9.72 28.60
N ILE A 426 16.84 10.98 28.89
CA ILE A 426 18.14 11.55 28.55
C ILE A 426 19.31 10.76 29.19
N PRO A 427 19.31 10.42 30.49
CA PRO A 427 20.41 9.65 31.09
C PRO A 427 20.62 8.30 30.40
N HIS A 428 19.53 7.61 30.08
CA HIS A 428 19.58 6.33 29.36
C HIS A 428 20.11 6.50 27.94
N LEU A 429 19.73 7.56 27.23
CA LEU A 429 20.25 7.84 25.89
C LEU A 429 21.77 8.13 25.91
N CYS A 430 22.25 8.93 26.86
CA CYS A 430 23.67 9.28 26.99
C CYS A 430 24.57 8.05 27.22
N GLN A 431 24.09 7.07 27.99
CA GLN A 431 24.83 5.84 28.29
C GLN A 431 24.90 4.85 27.12
N ASN A 432 24.00 4.96 26.13
CA ASN A 432 23.78 3.94 25.09
C ASN A 432 24.40 4.28 23.72
N ARG A 433 25.57 4.93 23.69
CA ARG A 433 26.32 5.29 22.46
C ARG A 433 25.50 6.09 21.43
N VAL A 434 24.48 6.83 21.88
CA VAL A 434 23.64 7.67 21.02
C VAL A 434 24.44 8.81 20.41
N ILE A 435 25.30 9.48 21.19
CA ILE A 435 26.11 10.62 20.71
C ILE A 435 27.05 10.22 19.55
N PRO A 436 27.87 9.15 19.65
CA PRO A 436 28.64 8.65 18.51
C PRO A 436 27.79 8.35 17.27
N ALA A 437 26.62 7.72 17.44
CA ALA A 437 25.75 7.38 16.33
C ALA A 437 25.19 8.63 15.63
N LEU A 438 24.69 9.62 16.39
CA LEU A 438 24.19 10.89 15.83
C LEU A 438 25.29 11.66 15.08
N LEU A 439 26.51 11.73 15.64
CA LEU A 439 27.65 12.37 14.97
C LEU A 439 28.12 11.62 13.72
N CYS A 440 27.90 10.30 13.65
CA CYS A 440 28.12 9.49 12.46
C CYS A 440 27.03 9.76 11.41
N PHE A 441 25.77 9.86 11.81
CA PHE A 441 24.66 10.16 10.91
C PHE A 441 24.74 11.57 10.30
N LEU A 442 25.33 12.53 11.03
CA LEU A 442 25.61 13.88 10.52
C LEU A 442 26.71 13.94 9.44
N ASN A 443 27.55 12.91 9.31
CA ASN A 443 28.65 12.89 8.33
C ASN A 443 28.20 12.62 6.88
N PHE A 444 26.90 12.52 6.61
CA PHE A 444 26.41 12.35 5.23
C PHE A 444 26.65 13.64 4.44
N GLU A 445 27.62 13.60 3.53
CA GLU A 445 27.85 14.68 2.56
C GLU A 445 26.70 14.67 1.54
N LEU A 446 26.00 15.80 1.44
CA LEU A 446 25.06 16.04 0.35
C LEU A 446 25.91 16.08 -0.92
N ALA A 447 25.79 15.08 -1.80
CA ALA A 447 26.51 15.10 -3.07
C ALA A 447 26.11 16.38 -3.84
N ASP A 448 27.10 17.05 -4.45
CA ASP A 448 26.98 18.41 -5.02
C ASP A 448 25.92 18.58 -6.14
N ASN A 449 25.27 17.49 -6.58
CA ASN A 449 24.23 17.47 -7.61
C ASN A 449 22.89 16.90 -7.15
N VAL A 450 22.68 16.76 -5.84
CA VAL A 450 21.41 16.31 -5.31
C VAL A 450 20.45 17.50 -5.27
N ASN A 451 19.36 17.41 -6.03
CA ASN A 451 18.26 18.36 -5.95
C ASN A 451 17.91 18.60 -4.47
N PRO A 452 17.70 19.85 -4.02
CA PRO A 452 17.30 20.16 -2.64
C PRO A 452 15.95 19.54 -2.21
N SER A 453 15.32 18.71 -3.06
CA SER A 453 14.19 17.84 -2.73
C SER A 453 14.59 16.42 -2.27
N ASP A 454 15.86 16.08 -2.07
CA ASP A 454 16.23 14.86 -1.31
C ASP A 454 15.93 15.07 0.17
N THR A 455 14.65 14.96 0.46
CA THR A 455 14.05 15.28 1.76
C THR A 455 14.57 14.40 2.90
N ALA A 456 15.07 13.19 2.64
CA ALA A 456 15.50 12.25 3.69
C ALA A 456 16.81 12.65 4.38
N SER A 457 17.85 12.99 3.61
CA SER A 457 19.15 13.41 4.17
C SER A 457 19.02 14.71 4.97
N TYR A 458 18.20 15.64 4.46
CA TYR A 458 17.91 16.87 5.18
C TYR A 458 17.15 16.62 6.50
N ARG A 459 16.09 15.79 6.46
CA ARG A 459 15.35 15.39 7.66
C ARG A 459 16.26 14.67 8.66
N LEU A 460 17.14 13.78 8.20
CA LEU A 460 18.12 13.10 9.04
C LEU A 460 19.03 14.11 9.76
N GLN A 461 19.66 15.03 9.01
CA GLN A 461 20.53 16.06 9.60
C GLN A 461 19.79 16.92 10.63
N HIS A 462 18.57 17.37 10.32
CA HIS A 462 17.73 18.12 11.24
C HIS A 462 17.42 17.32 12.52
N LYS A 463 16.99 16.06 12.39
CA LYS A 463 16.66 15.21 13.54
C LYS A 463 17.88 14.92 14.41
N CYS A 464 19.04 14.68 13.80
CA CYS A 464 20.30 14.53 14.54
C CYS A 464 20.68 15.80 15.29
N ALA A 465 20.64 16.96 14.64
CA ALA A 465 20.95 18.24 15.29
C ALA A 465 19.98 18.56 16.44
N LEU A 466 18.68 18.30 16.24
CA LEU A 466 17.65 18.50 17.26
C LEU A 466 17.86 17.56 18.47
N ALA A 467 18.16 16.29 18.22
CA ALA A 467 18.48 15.33 19.27
C ALA A 467 19.73 15.76 20.06
N LEU A 468 20.82 16.14 19.37
CA LEU A 468 22.03 16.63 20.04
C LEU A 468 21.74 17.87 20.89
N ALA A 469 20.97 18.84 20.37
CA ALA A 469 20.57 20.03 21.12
C ALA A 469 19.85 19.66 22.42
N ARG A 470 18.89 18.73 22.35
CA ARG A 470 18.15 18.26 23.52
C ARG A 470 19.04 17.53 24.53
N LEU A 471 19.91 16.64 24.05
CA LEU A 471 20.86 15.86 24.88
C LEU A 471 21.93 16.73 25.54
N CYS A 472 22.28 17.89 24.99
CA CYS A 472 23.21 18.85 25.63
C CYS A 472 22.69 19.41 26.97
N SER A 473 21.46 19.06 27.36
CA SER A 473 20.97 19.22 28.74
C SER A 473 21.74 18.37 29.76
N GLU A 474 22.56 17.41 29.34
CA GLU A 474 23.44 16.58 30.19
C GLU A 474 24.92 16.90 29.99
N LYS A 475 25.72 16.89 31.08
CA LYS A 475 27.16 17.22 31.00
C LYS A 475 27.94 16.14 30.26
N ASP A 476 27.57 14.88 30.50
CA ASP A 476 28.19 13.73 29.84
C ASP A 476 28.03 13.79 28.31
N ALA A 477 26.83 14.16 27.83
CA ALA A 477 26.57 14.34 26.40
C ALA A 477 27.50 15.40 25.78
N ILE A 478 27.71 16.55 26.46
CA ILE A 478 28.62 17.60 25.98
C ILE A 478 30.05 17.07 25.90
N SER A 479 30.53 16.39 26.95
CA SER A 479 31.88 15.81 26.98
C SER A 479 32.09 14.83 25.83
N GLN A 480 31.12 13.94 25.58
CA GLN A 480 31.18 13.01 24.44
C GLN A 480 31.22 13.74 23.09
N ILE A 481 30.43 14.81 22.91
CA ILE A 481 30.44 15.62 21.67
C ILE A 481 31.81 16.27 21.45
N GLU A 482 32.44 16.80 22.50
CA GLU A 482 33.76 17.42 22.41
C GLU A 482 34.85 16.40 22.09
N GLN A 483 34.89 15.27 22.81
CA GLN A 483 35.84 14.18 22.59
C GLN A 483 35.77 13.63 21.15
N LEU A 484 34.56 13.58 20.58
CA LEU A 484 34.31 13.07 19.23
C LEU A 484 34.40 14.14 18.13
N LYS A 485 34.94 15.34 18.45
CA LYS A 485 35.06 16.47 17.52
C LYS A 485 33.73 16.84 16.84
N GLY A 486 32.64 16.77 17.60
CA GLY A 486 31.29 17.10 17.11
C GLY A 486 31.04 18.60 16.93
N VAL A 487 31.68 19.46 17.74
CA VAL A 487 31.53 20.92 17.66
C VAL A 487 31.93 21.48 16.28
N PRO A 488 33.11 21.14 15.71
CA PRO A 488 33.45 21.53 14.33
C PRO A 488 32.44 21.09 13.28
N LYS A 489 31.84 19.91 13.42
CA LYS A 489 30.84 19.39 12.48
C LYS A 489 29.55 20.22 12.51
N LEU A 490 29.06 20.56 13.70
CA LEU A 490 27.89 21.42 13.87
C LEU A 490 28.15 22.82 13.28
N LEU A 491 29.35 23.38 13.48
CA LEU A 491 29.75 24.64 12.87
C LEU A 491 29.76 24.59 11.34
N LYS A 492 30.31 23.51 10.73
CA LYS A 492 30.28 23.31 9.27
C LYS A 492 28.84 23.34 8.73
N LEU A 493 27.92 22.65 9.39
CA LEU A 493 26.50 22.63 8.99
C LEU A 493 25.79 23.98 9.17
N CYS A 494 26.17 24.76 10.20
CA CYS A 494 25.67 26.12 10.36
C CYS A 494 26.12 27.02 9.20
N LYS A 495 27.40 26.98 8.84
CA LYS A 495 27.94 27.78 7.71
C LYS A 495 27.22 27.45 6.40
N GLN A 496 27.11 26.16 6.08
CA GLN A 496 26.37 25.70 4.91
C GLN A 496 24.91 26.21 4.89
N GLY A 497 24.21 26.15 6.04
CA GLY A 497 22.84 26.68 6.13
C GLY A 497 22.72 28.19 5.95
N ILE A 498 23.71 28.95 6.42
CA ILE A 498 23.79 30.41 6.26
C ILE A 498 24.07 30.75 4.79
N ASP A 499 25.04 30.07 4.18
CA ASP A 499 25.47 30.28 2.78
C ASP A 499 24.35 29.95 1.79
N GLU A 500 23.56 28.90 2.07
CA GLU A 500 22.38 28.52 1.29
C GLU A 500 21.22 29.55 1.40
N LYS A 501 21.29 30.55 2.28
CA LYS A 501 20.22 31.53 2.61
C LYS A 501 18.87 30.87 2.94
N LYS A 502 18.89 29.63 3.45
CA LYS A 502 17.68 28.89 3.82
C LYS A 502 17.43 29.03 5.31
N ASN A 503 16.28 29.60 5.66
CA ASN A 503 15.82 29.75 7.03
C ASN A 503 15.25 28.42 7.55
N ASP A 504 16.12 27.42 7.67
CA ASP A 504 15.71 26.03 7.70
C ASP A 504 15.99 25.35 9.05
N ARG A 505 15.12 24.38 9.41
CA ARG A 505 15.02 23.78 10.74
C ARG A 505 16.32 23.11 11.20
N ARG A 506 17.19 22.66 10.28
CA ARG A 506 18.55 22.17 10.57
C ARG A 506 19.42 23.25 11.22
N LEU A 507 19.44 24.45 10.63
CA LEU A 507 20.30 25.55 11.10
C LEU A 507 19.93 25.96 12.53
N LEU A 508 18.62 26.14 12.78
CA LEU A 508 18.12 26.47 14.12
C LEU A 508 18.50 25.41 15.16
N ALA A 509 18.39 24.12 14.81
CA ALA A 509 18.76 23.03 15.69
C ALA A 509 20.27 22.99 15.97
N CYS A 510 21.12 23.21 14.95
CA CYS A 510 22.58 23.26 15.13
C CYS A 510 23.00 24.46 15.99
N LEU A 511 22.41 25.65 15.78
CA LEU A 511 22.68 26.84 16.60
C LEU A 511 22.25 26.61 18.06
N GLU A 512 21.11 25.98 18.29
CA GLU A 512 20.64 25.65 19.63
C GLU A 512 21.56 24.64 20.32
N ALA A 513 22.05 23.62 19.61
CA ALA A 513 23.03 22.67 20.14
C ALA A 513 24.32 23.37 20.57
N LEU A 514 24.88 24.22 19.69
CA LEU A 514 26.08 25.00 19.99
C LEU A 514 25.86 25.90 21.20
N ARG A 515 24.75 26.65 21.23
CA ARG A 515 24.39 27.53 22.34
C ARG A 515 24.36 26.79 23.69
N ARG A 516 23.79 25.58 23.72
CA ARG A 516 23.72 24.76 24.94
C ARG A 516 25.09 24.25 25.39
N ILE A 517 25.94 23.81 24.47
CA ILE A 517 27.32 23.40 24.76
C ILE A 517 28.07 24.55 25.46
N LEU A 518 27.97 25.75 24.89
CA LEU A 518 28.71 26.93 25.37
C LEU A 518 28.21 27.46 26.70
N THR A 519 26.89 27.52 26.89
CA THR A 519 26.28 28.01 28.14
C THR A 519 26.57 27.09 29.31
N LYS A 520 26.68 25.78 29.09
CA LYS A 520 26.91 24.80 30.15
C LYS A 520 28.39 24.64 30.53
N ASN A 521 29.30 24.94 29.60
CA ASN A 521 30.74 25.00 29.87
C ASN A 521 31.15 26.30 30.59
N ASN A 522 30.37 27.39 30.49
CA ASN A 522 30.65 28.67 31.12
C ASN A 522 29.44 29.21 31.92
N PRO A 523 29.08 28.61 33.08
CA PRO A 523 27.90 29.00 33.86
C PRO A 523 27.97 30.41 34.49
N THR A 524 29.15 31.04 34.54
CA THR A 524 29.38 32.37 35.13
C THR A 524 29.20 33.54 34.17
N ASN A 525 29.05 33.30 32.86
CA ASN A 525 28.72 34.34 31.88
C ASN A 525 27.29 34.12 31.39
N MET A 526 26.30 34.67 32.09
CA MET A 526 24.99 34.92 31.48
C MET A 526 25.19 35.88 30.30
N MET A 527 25.32 35.33 29.09
CA MET A 527 25.54 36.12 27.87
C MET A 527 24.44 37.17 27.72
N THR A 528 24.82 38.44 27.86
CA THR A 528 23.94 39.57 27.56
C THR A 528 23.64 39.59 26.05
N SER A 529 22.47 40.12 25.67
CA SER A 529 22.00 40.26 24.27
C SER A 529 23.10 40.58 23.23
N PRO A 530 24.03 41.54 23.46
CA PRO A 530 25.10 41.84 22.50
C PRO A 530 26.19 40.76 22.33
N GLN A 531 26.39 39.87 23.32
CA GLN A 531 27.34 38.75 23.20
C GLN A 531 26.77 37.60 22.37
N LYS A 532 25.44 37.39 22.41
CA LYS A 532 24.74 36.45 21.51
C LYS A 532 24.90 36.90 20.06
N THR A 533 24.75 38.20 19.80
CA THR A 533 24.96 38.79 18.47
C THR A 533 26.41 38.59 18.04
N LYS A 534 27.41 38.95 18.87
CA LYS A 534 28.84 38.74 18.53
C LYS A 534 29.21 37.29 18.28
N MET A 535 28.57 36.32 18.92
CA MET A 535 28.82 34.92 18.66
C MET A 535 28.22 34.45 17.33
N ILE A 536 27.00 34.89 17.02
CA ILE A 536 26.40 34.67 15.70
C ILE A 536 27.24 35.36 14.61
N THR A 537 27.77 36.56 14.89
CA THR A 537 28.67 37.28 13.97
C THR A 537 30.03 36.60 13.85
N SER A 538 30.61 36.07 14.93
CA SER A 538 31.89 35.35 14.91
C SER A 538 31.81 33.98 14.24
N ILE A 539 30.64 33.33 14.28
CA ILE A 539 30.35 32.09 13.54
C ILE A 539 30.10 32.40 12.04
N ALA A 540 29.70 33.62 11.71
CA ALA A 540 29.52 34.08 10.33
C ALA A 540 30.81 34.65 9.69
N THR A 541 31.83 35.03 10.48
CA THR A 541 33.08 35.63 9.98
C THR A 541 34.30 34.68 9.96
N HIS A 542 34.12 33.41 10.34
CA HIS A 542 35.12 32.34 10.20
C HIS A 542 34.46 31.13 9.58
#